data_AF-A0A166JYG5-F1
#
_entry.id   AF-A0A166JYG5-F1
#
_cell.length_a   1.000
_cell.length_b   1.000
_cell.length_c   1.000
_cell.angle_alpha   90.00
_cell.angle_beta   90.00
_cell.angle_gamma   90.00
#
_symmetry.space_group_name_H-M   'P 1'
#
loop_
_entity.id
_entity.type
_entity.pdbx_description
1 polymer ?
#
loop_
_entity_poly.entity_id
_entity_poly.type
_entity_poly.pdbx_seq_one_letter_code
_entity_poly.pdbx_strand_id
1 'polypeptide(L)'
;MNREIAEKTTLAMQMASCVVDNHLRNLQDTLDKEEFRVYAQKTGKIMGEIYIEVLQPLWAEYPELLPKGMDGGEYIVDEKMYQDILEVLQKYAAINS
;
A
#
# COMPACT_ATOMS: atom_id res chain seq x y z
N MET A 1 -1.80 -14.92 13.14
CA MET A 1 -1.50 -13.60 13.78
C MET A 1 -2.60 -13.32 14.83
N ASN A 2 -2.78 -12.13 15.40
CA ASN A 2 -4.10 -11.75 15.96
C ASN A 2 -4.75 -10.72 15.01
N ARG A 3 -6.08 -10.53 15.09
CA ARG A 3 -6.81 -9.67 14.15
C ARG A 3 -6.26 -8.23 14.13
N GLU A 4 -5.97 -7.65 15.28
CA GLU A 4 -5.46 -6.27 15.37
C GLU A 4 -4.10 -6.10 14.69
N ILE A 5 -3.18 -7.05 14.89
CA ILE A 5 -1.88 -7.04 14.23
C ILE A 5 -2.05 -7.29 12.72
N ALA A 6 -3.00 -8.14 12.32
CA ALA A 6 -3.30 -8.38 10.91
C ALA A 6 -3.80 -7.11 10.22
N GLU A 7 -4.74 -6.40 10.83
CA GLU A 7 -5.30 -5.13 10.34
C GLU A 7 -4.22 -4.05 10.20
N LYS A 8 -3.35 -3.91 11.21
CA LYS A 8 -2.18 -3.02 11.16
C LYS A 8 -1.22 -3.40 10.03
N THR A 9 -1.00 -4.70 9.82
CA THR A 9 -0.12 -5.21 8.76
C THR A 9 -0.72 -4.94 7.38
N THR A 10 -2.02 -5.19 7.18
CA THR A 10 -2.75 -4.84 5.95
C THR A 10 -2.56 -3.37 5.62
N LEU A 11 -2.84 -2.49 6.59
CA LEU A 11 -2.75 -1.05 6.39
C LEU A 11 -1.33 -0.59 6.09
N ALA A 12 -0.32 -1.09 6.83
CA ALA A 12 1.07 -0.74 6.57
C ALA A 12 1.50 -1.12 5.15
N MET A 13 1.12 -2.31 4.68
CA MET A 13 1.45 -2.80 3.33
C MET A 13 0.72 -2.02 2.23
N GLN A 14 -0.57 -1.71 2.43
CA GLN A 14 -1.33 -0.88 1.50
C GLN A 14 -0.75 0.54 1.40
N MET A 15 -0.40 1.14 2.54
CA MET A 15 0.18 2.47 2.56
C MET A 15 1.58 2.49 1.97
N ALA A 16 2.39 1.45 2.17
CA ALA A 16 3.68 1.30 1.49
C ALA A 16 3.50 1.27 -0.04
N SER A 17 2.55 0.49 -0.55
CA SER A 17 2.20 0.49 -1.97
C SER A 17 1.76 1.88 -2.46
N CYS A 18 0.94 2.59 -1.68
CA CYS A 18 0.51 3.95 -2.00
C CYS A 18 1.67 4.95 -2.07
N VAL A 19 2.61 4.88 -1.12
CA VAL A 19 3.81 5.74 -1.09
C VAL A 19 4.65 5.53 -2.35
N VAL A 20 4.90 4.27 -2.72
CA VAL A 20 5.73 3.95 -3.88
C VAL A 20 5.02 4.33 -5.19
N ASP A 21 3.71 4.10 -5.31
CA ASP A 21 2.92 4.50 -6.48
C ASP A 21 2.88 6.03 -6.66
N ASN A 22 2.66 6.77 -5.57
CA ASN A 22 2.70 8.23 -5.59
C ASN A 22 4.10 8.76 -5.95
N HIS A 23 5.16 8.15 -5.42
CA HIS A 23 6.51 8.52 -5.79
C HIS A 23 6.79 8.24 -7.27
N LEU A 24 6.33 7.10 -7.81
CA LEU A 24 6.45 6.79 -9.23
C LEU A 24 5.74 7.83 -10.09
N ARG A 25 4.57 8.32 -9.69
CA ARG A 25 3.88 9.42 -10.39
C ARG A 25 4.74 10.68 -10.47
N ASN A 26 5.43 11.06 -9.40
CA ASN A 26 6.34 12.21 -9.42
C ASN A 26 7.53 12.00 -10.37
N LEU A 27 8.03 10.77 -10.50
CA LEU A 27 9.09 10.44 -11.45
C LEU A 27 8.64 10.56 -12.90
N GLN A 28 7.35 10.33 -13.19
CA GLN A 28 6.80 10.43 -14.55
C GLN A 28 6.99 11.82 -15.17
N ASP A 29 6.89 12.87 -14.36
CA ASP A 29 7.04 14.26 -14.82
C ASP A 29 8.51 14.70 -14.92
N THR A 30 9.44 13.91 -14.35
CA THR A 30 10.86 14.27 -14.23
C THR A 30 11.75 13.49 -15.18
N LEU A 31 11.46 12.21 -15.39
CA LEU A 31 12.29 11.29 -16.15
C LEU A 31 11.90 11.24 -17.63
N ASP A 32 12.84 10.85 -18.48
CA ASP A 32 12.46 10.47 -19.84
C ASP A 32 11.63 9.17 -19.87
N LYS A 33 11.04 8.88 -21.03
CA LYS A 33 10.12 7.75 -21.19
C LYS A 33 10.76 6.39 -20.89
N GLU A 34 12.01 6.17 -21.30
CA GLU A 34 12.67 4.87 -21.10
C GLU A 34 13.15 4.72 -19.66
N GLU A 35 13.70 5.77 -19.06
CA GLU A 35 14.05 5.81 -17.65
C GLU A 35 12.81 5.54 -16.78
N PHE A 36 11.71 6.26 -17.04
CA PHE A 36 10.44 6.06 -16.34
C PHE A 36 9.94 4.62 -16.49
N ARG A 37 9.98 4.06 -17.70
CA ARG A 37 9.53 2.67 -17.96
C ARG A 37 10.29 1.67 -17.09
N VAL A 38 11.60 1.84 -16.93
CA VAL A 38 12.43 0.96 -16.09
C VAL A 38 12.03 1.08 -14.61
N TYR A 39 11.80 2.29 -14.10
CA TYR A 39 11.33 2.49 -12.73
C TYR A 39 9.92 1.93 -12.52
N ALA A 40 9.00 2.19 -13.44
CA ALA A 40 7.64 1.68 -13.38
C ALA A 40 7.60 0.15 -13.33
N GLN A 41 8.43 -0.53 -14.12
CA GLN A 41 8.51 -1.99 -14.10
C GLN A 41 9.04 -2.53 -12.76
N LYS A 42 10.07 -1.90 -12.20
CA LYS A 42 10.65 -2.30 -10.90
C LYS A 42 9.67 -2.05 -9.75
N THR A 43 9.03 -0.89 -9.74
CA THR A 43 8.00 -0.53 -8.77
C THR A 43 6.81 -1.50 -8.84
N GLY A 44 6.31 -1.79 -10.04
CA GLY A 44 5.22 -2.74 -10.24
C GLY A 44 5.56 -4.13 -9.73
N LYS A 45 6.81 -4.58 -9.88
CA LYS A 45 7.28 -5.85 -9.29
C LYS A 45 7.18 -5.84 -7.75
N ILE A 46 7.66 -4.78 -7.10
CA ILE A 46 7.62 -4.66 -5.64
C ILE A 46 6.17 -4.64 -5.13
N MET A 47 5.31 -3.84 -5.76
CA MET A 47 3.88 -3.77 -5.40
C MET A 47 3.18 -5.12 -5.62
N GLY A 48 3.55 -5.84 -6.69
CA GLY A 48 3.08 -7.19 -6.94
C GLY A 48 3.51 -8.18 -5.85
N GLU A 49 4.76 -8.11 -5.39
CA GLU A 49 5.25 -8.92 -4.27
C GLU A 49 4.52 -8.59 -2.96
N ILE A 50 4.27 -7.32 -2.64
CA ILE A 50 3.45 -6.93 -1.49
C ILE A 50 2.05 -7.58 -1.55
N TYR A 51 1.44 -7.57 -2.73
CA TYR A 51 0.12 -8.15 -2.94
C TYR A 51 0.12 -9.68 -2.76
N ILE A 52 0.99 -10.38 -3.51
CA ILE A 52 1.00 -11.84 -3.60
C ILE A 52 1.53 -12.48 -2.31
N GLU A 53 2.60 -11.92 -1.74
CA GLU A 53 3.32 -12.56 -0.63
C GLU A 53 2.79 -12.15 0.75
N VAL A 54 2.08 -11.01 0.84
CA VAL A 54 1.64 -10.48 2.14
C VAL A 54 0.13 -10.28 2.20
N LEU A 55 -0.42 -9.43 1.33
CA LEU A 55 -1.84 -9.05 1.44
C LEU A 55 -2.79 -10.21 1.13
N GLN A 56 -2.56 -10.95 0.04
CA GLN A 56 -3.42 -12.06 -0.35
C GLN A 56 -3.44 -13.19 0.70
N PRO A 57 -2.30 -13.69 1.22
CA PRO A 57 -2.30 -14.68 2.29
C PRO A 57 -2.98 -14.16 3.56
N LEU A 58 -2.76 -12.89 3.89
CA LEU A 58 -3.32 -12.29 5.10
C LEU A 58 -4.85 -12.14 5.00
N TRP A 59 -5.39 -11.76 3.85
CA TRP A 59 -6.84 -11.75 3.63
C TRP A 59 -7.44 -13.16 3.51
N ALA A 60 -6.65 -14.17 3.13
CA ALA A 60 -7.11 -15.56 3.20
C ALA A 60 -7.24 -16.04 4.66
N GLU A 61 -6.37 -15.60 5.57
CA GLU A 61 -6.45 -15.89 7.02
C GLU A 61 -7.50 -15.00 7.73
N TYR A 62 -7.67 -13.76 7.29
CA TYR A 62 -8.57 -12.74 7.86
C TYR A 62 -9.46 -12.10 6.77
N PRO A 63 -10.45 -12.83 6.23
CA PRO A 63 -11.27 -12.36 5.11
C PRO A 63 -12.09 -11.10 5.43
N GLU A 64 -12.40 -10.86 6.71
CA GLU A 64 -13.07 -9.64 7.17
C GLU A 64 -12.24 -8.37 7.03
N LEU A 65 -10.94 -8.49 6.72
CA LEU A 65 -10.04 -7.36 6.45
C LEU A 65 -9.90 -7.05 4.96
N LEU A 66 -10.62 -7.77 4.08
CA LEU A 66 -10.59 -7.51 2.64
C LEU A 66 -11.27 -6.17 2.31
N PRO A 67 -10.55 -5.19 1.75
CA PRO A 67 -11.04 -3.82 1.57
C PRO A 67 -12.28 -3.72 0.70
N LYS A 68 -13.16 -2.78 1.07
CA LYS A 68 -14.28 -2.36 0.22
C LYS A 68 -13.76 -1.81 -1.11
N GLY A 69 -14.13 -2.46 -2.21
CA GLY A 69 -13.62 -2.16 -3.56
C GLY A 69 -12.79 -3.28 -4.18
N MET A 70 -12.44 -4.30 -3.39
CA MET A 70 -11.97 -5.59 -3.91
C MET A 70 -13.14 -6.58 -4.00
N ASP A 71 -13.03 -7.58 -4.88
CA ASP A 71 -14.10 -8.56 -5.08
C ASP A 71 -14.42 -9.32 -3.79
N GLY A 72 -15.65 -9.17 -3.29
CA GLY A 72 -16.10 -9.75 -2.02
C GLY A 72 -15.63 -9.02 -0.74
N GLY A 73 -14.99 -7.85 -0.86
CA GLY A 73 -14.49 -7.08 0.28
C GLY A 73 -15.51 -6.09 0.85
N GLU A 74 -15.63 -6.05 2.17
CA GLU A 74 -16.51 -5.12 2.91
C GLU A 74 -15.77 -4.29 3.97
N TYR A 75 -14.47 -4.54 4.15
CA TYR A 75 -13.69 -3.86 5.18
C TYR A 75 -13.56 -2.37 4.88
N ILE A 76 -13.94 -1.55 5.86
CA ILE A 76 -13.69 -0.12 5.88
C ILE A 76 -12.66 0.11 6.98
N VAL A 77 -11.58 0.78 6.59
CA VAL A 77 -10.47 1.09 7.47
C VAL A 77 -10.93 1.89 8.68
N ASP A 78 -10.45 1.48 9.86
CA ASP A 78 -10.56 2.29 11.08
C ASP A 78 -9.81 3.62 10.89
N GLU A 79 -10.54 4.73 11.02
CA GLU A 79 -10.01 6.07 10.74
C GLU A 79 -8.84 6.41 11.65
N LYS A 80 -8.89 6.04 12.93
CA LYS A 80 -7.81 6.32 13.87
C LYS A 80 -6.54 5.55 13.47
N MET A 81 -6.67 4.27 13.14
CA MET A 81 -5.55 3.45 12.70
C MET A 81 -4.92 3.97 11.41
N TYR A 82 -5.74 4.48 10.49
CA TYR A 82 -5.26 5.17 9.29
C TYR A 82 -4.44 6.42 9.64
N GLN A 83 -4.95 7.28 10.52
CA GLN A 83 -4.25 8.50 10.93
C GLN A 83 -2.92 8.16 11.62
N ASP A 84 -2.88 7.17 12.52
CA ASP A 84 -1.65 6.75 13.21
C ASP A 84 -0.55 6.36 12.20
N ILE A 85 -0.91 5.62 11.14
CA ILE A 85 0.04 5.22 10.09
C ILE A 85 0.39 6.40 9.18
N LEU A 86 -0.59 7.25 8.84
CA LEU A 86 -0.38 8.44 8.03
C LEU A 86 0.60 9.41 8.69
N GLU A 87 0.51 9.63 10.01
CA GLU A 87 1.43 10.47 10.77
C GLU A 87 2.88 9.97 10.65
N VAL A 88 3.10 8.64 10.74
CA VAL A 88 4.42 8.04 10.54
C VAL A 88 4.93 8.33 9.12
N LEU A 89 4.07 8.21 8.11
CA LEU A 89 4.47 8.45 6.72
C LEU A 89 4.74 9.92 6.45
N GLN A 90 3.91 10.84 6.94
CA GLN A 90 4.14 12.28 6.81
C GLN A 90 5.47 12.68 7.46
N LYS A 91 5.80 12.08 8.61
CA LYS A 91 7.05 12.35 9.32
C LYS A 91 8.30 11.92 8.54
N TYR A 92 8.26 10.82 7.80
CA TYR A 92 9.47 10.20 7.22
C TYR A 92 9.51 10.18 5.69
N ALA A 93 8.37 10.20 5.01
CA ALA A 93 8.27 10.05 3.55
C ALA A 93 8.10 11.38 2.80
N ALA A 94 8.09 12.54 3.48
CA ALA A 94 7.91 13.86 2.88
C ALA A 94 6.71 13.94 1.91
N ILE A 95 5.62 13.22 2.24
CA ILE A 95 4.35 13.34 1.53
C ILE A 95 3.79 14.71 1.93
N ASN A 96 4.02 15.72 1.09
CA ASN A 96 3.36 17.01 1.25
C ASN A 96 1.87 16.81 0.96
N SER A 97 1.05 17.13 1.96
CA SER A 97 -0.41 17.23 1.89
C SER A 97 -0.88 18.25 0.85
#